data_AF-A0A2V9W0N9-F1
#
_entry.id   AF-A0A2V9W0N9-F1
#
_cell.length_a   1.000
_cell.length_b   1.000
_cell.length_c   1.000
_cell.angle_alpha   90.00
_cell.angle_beta   90.00
_cell.angle_gamma   90.00
#
_symmetry.space_group_name_H-M   'P 1'
#
loop_
_entity.id
_entity.type
_entity.pdbx_description
1 polymer ?
#
loop_
_entity_poly.entity_id
_entity_poly.type
_entity_poly.pdbx_seq_one_letter_code
_entity_poly.pdbx_strand_id
1 'polypeptide(L)' 'MKIGITCYPTYGGSGVVATELGLELAQRGHDVHFISY' A
#
# COMPACT_ATOMS: atom_id res chain seq x y z
N MET A 1 -11.68 7.08 -1.35
CA MET A 1 -10.91 7.64 -2.50
C MET A 1 -10.28 6.50 -3.29
N LYS A 2 -9.86 6.73 -4.54
CA LYS A 2 -9.07 5.76 -5.32
C LYS A 2 -7.58 6.07 -5.16
N ILE A 3 -6.79 5.11 -4.69
CA ILE A 3 -5.39 5.31 -4.27
C ILE A 3 -4.51 4.23 -4.92
N GLY A 4 -3.48 4.66 -5.64
CA GLY A 4 -2.42 3.76 -6.13
C GLY A 4 -1.18 3.85 -5.23
N ILE A 5 -0.68 2.70 -4.76
CA ILE A 5 0.56 2.62 -3.98
C ILE A 5 1.60 1.89 -4.80
N THR A 6 2.68 2.57 -5.18
CA THR A 6 3.87 1.95 -5.76
C THR A 6 4.96 1.83 -4.72
N CYS A 7 5.51 0.62 -4.57
CA CYS A 7 6.53 0.36 -3.57
C CYS A 7 7.45 -0.79 -4.00
N TYR A 8 8.54 -0.90 -3.26
CA TYR A 8 9.51 -1.98 -3.32
C TYR A 8 9.17 -3.01 -2.22
N PRO A 9 8.37 -4.07 -2.50
CA PRO A 9 7.76 -4.86 -1.43
C PRO A 9 8.77 -5.64 -0.61
N THR A 10 9.93 -5.97 -1.19
CA THR A 10 10.96 -6.82 -0.58
C THR A 10 12.15 -6.05 0.00
N TYR A 11 12.25 -4.73 -0.23
CA TYR A 11 13.43 -3.95 0.16
C TYR A 11 13.20 -3.14 1.43
N GLY A 12 13.60 -3.74 2.57
CA GLY A 12 13.65 -3.06 3.86
C GLY A 12 12.28 -2.72 4.43
N GLY A 13 12.24 -1.75 5.36
CA GLY A 13 11.02 -1.40 6.10
C GLY A 13 9.98 -0.63 5.28
N SER A 14 10.35 -0.06 4.12
CA SER A 14 9.46 0.77 3.32
C SER A 14 8.31 -0.05 2.71
N GLY A 15 8.56 -1.30 2.30
CA GLY A 15 7.53 -2.22 1.82
C GLY A 15 6.49 -2.53 2.89
N VAL A 16 6.95 -2.84 4.11
CA VAL A 16 6.08 -3.11 5.27
C VAL A 16 5.18 -1.91 5.56
N VAL A 17 5.74 -0.70 5.62
CA VAL A 17 4.97 0.52 5.85
C VAL A 17 3.96 0.77 4.74
N ALA A 18 4.35 0.57 3.48
CA ALA A 18 3.44 0.75 2.33
C ALA A 18 2.26 -0.22 2.39
N THR A 19 2.51 -1.48 2.75
CA THR A 19 1.48 -2.50 2.90
C THR A 19 0.53 -2.19 4.05
N GLU A 20 1.03 -1.94 5.27
CA GLU A 20 0.20 -1.65 6.43
C GLU A 20 -0.64 -0.38 6.25
N LEU A 21 -0.05 0.67 5.66
CA LEU A 21 -0.77 1.89 5.33
C LEU A 21 -1.91 1.62 4.33
N GLY A 22 -1.65 0.84 3.27
CA GLY A 22 -2.66 0.52 2.28
C GLY A 22 -3.80 -0.33 2.85
N LEU A 23 -3.49 -1.25 3.76
CA LEU A 23 -4.50 -2.06 4.47
C LEU A 23 -5.40 -1.18 5.34
N GLU A 24 -4.82 -0.28 6.13
CA GLU A 24 -5.58 0.66 6.98
C GLU A 24 -6.47 1.59 6.14
N LEU A 25 -5.96 2.09 5.00
CA LEU A 25 -6.74 2.90 4.07
C LEU A 25 -7.89 2.10 3.45
N ALA A 26 -7.66 0.83 3.09
CA ALA A 26 -8.71 -0.05 2.58
C ALA A 26 -9.81 -0.30 3.63
N GLN A 27 -9.44 -0.53 4.89
CA GLN A 27 -10.38 -0.69 6.01
C GLN A 27 -11.25 0.56 6.22
N ARG A 28 -10.71 1.76 5.95
CA ARG A 28 -11.44 3.03 5.99
C ARG A 28 -12.35 3.28 4.78
N GLY A 29 -12.47 2.31 3.86
CA GLY A 29 -13.34 2.39 2.69
C GLY A 29 -12.69 3.07 1.47
N HIS A 30 -11.36 3.15 1.43
CA HIS A 30 -10.65 3.58 0.23
C HIS A 30 -10.43 2.39 -0.70
N ASP A 31 -10.48 2.67 -2.00
CA ASP A 31 -10.17 1.69 -3.05
C ASP A 31 -8.67 1.77 -3.34
N VAL A 32 -7.91 0.77 -2.88
CA VAL A 32 -6.45 0.77 -2.85
C VAL A 32 -5.91 -0.27 -3.83
N HIS A 33 -5.05 0.18 -4.74
CA HIS A 33 -4.38 -0.66 -5.73
C HIS A 33 -2.86 -0.60 -5.53
N PHE A 34 -2.25 -1.75 -5.28
CA PHE A 34 -0.79 -1.86 -5.20
C PHE A 34 -0.19 -2.09 -6.60
N ILE A 35 0.87 -1.34 -6.92
CA ILE A 35 1.62 -1.40 -8.18
C ILE A 35 3.10 -1.59 -7.82
N SER A 36 3.51 -2.84 -7.68
CA SER A 36 4.91 -3.23 -7.43
C SER A 36 5.44 -4.09 -8.57
N TYR A 37 6.76 -4.28 -8.62
CA TYR A 37 7.38 -5.37 -9.36
C TYR A 37 7.72 -6.54 -8.43
#